data_AF-A0A7K7ADQ5-F1
#
_entry.id   AF-A0A7K7ADQ5-F1
#
_cell.length_a   1.000
_cell.length_b   1.000
_cell.length_c   1.000
_cell.angle_alpha   90.00
_cell.angle_beta   90.00
_cell.angle_gamma   90.00
#
_symmetry.space_group_name_H-M   'P 1'
#
loop_
_entity.id
_entity.type
_entity.pdbx_description
1 polymer ?
#
loop_
_entity_poly.entity_id
_entity_poly.type
_entity_poly.pdbx_seq_one_letter_code
_entity_poly.pdbx_strand_id
1 'polypeptide(L)'
;CRIVLVESIPEGMPSGGSGPTNPSTFDTWRSLLSSATRSLDIAAFYWTLTNEDTHTQEPSATPGEQILQELLALPARGVSVRVAVNTPSTKTPLHDLQALQQSGAAVRAVDMPRLTGGVLHTKLWLVDGAHLYIGSANMDWRSLTQVSPAVPENWPWMLRPLERP
;
A
#
# COMPACT_ATOMS: atom_id res chain seq x y z
N CYS A 1 -22.83 -7.20 -8.14
CA CYS A 1 -21.86 -7.00 -7.05
C CYS A 1 -20.93 -8.20 -7.02
N ARG A 2 -19.61 -8.01 -6.98
CA ARG A 2 -18.60 -9.08 -6.92
C ARG A 2 -17.66 -8.76 -5.77
N ILE A 3 -17.36 -9.76 -4.94
CA ILE A 3 -16.36 -9.67 -3.87
C ILE A 3 -15.19 -10.56 -4.29
N VAL A 4 -13.98 -10.05 -4.16
CA VAL A 4 -12.75 -10.74 -4.52
C VAL A 4 -11.80 -10.65 -3.33
N LEU A 5 -11.32 -11.80 -2.87
CA LEU A 5 -10.22 -11.85 -1.92
C LEU A 5 -8.94 -11.47 -2.65
N VAL A 6 -8.09 -10.66 -2.02
CA VAL A 6 -6.81 -10.21 -2.57
C VAL A 6 -5.74 -10.39 -1.51
N GLU A 7 -4.52 -10.69 -1.93
CA GLU A 7 -3.42 -11.00 -1.01
C GLU A 7 -2.10 -10.40 -1.48
N SER A 8 -1.19 -10.15 -0.55
CA SER A 8 0.18 -9.76 -0.90
C SER A 8 0.98 -10.99 -1.28
N ILE A 9 1.79 -10.88 -2.33
CA ILE A 9 2.62 -11.98 -2.82
C ILE A 9 4.09 -11.59 -2.59
N PRO A 10 4.77 -12.21 -1.61
CA PRO A 10 6.18 -11.99 -1.36
C PRO A 10 7.06 -12.34 -2.55
N GLU A 11 8.18 -11.65 -2.65
CA GLU A 11 9.26 -12.06 -3.52
C GLU A 11 9.79 -13.45 -3.18
N GLY A 12 10.19 -14.19 -4.23
CA GLY A 12 10.75 -15.52 -4.08
C GLY A 12 9.73 -16.62 -3.79
N MET A 13 8.43 -16.32 -3.71
CA MET A 13 7.40 -17.36 -3.63
C MET A 13 7.41 -18.20 -4.91
N PRO A 14 7.59 -19.54 -4.83
CA PRO A 14 7.64 -20.39 -6.01
C PRO A 14 6.36 -20.29 -6.83
N SER A 15 6.47 -20.04 -8.13
CA SER A 15 5.32 -20.08 -9.06
C SER A 15 4.82 -21.50 -9.36
N GLY A 16 5.43 -22.52 -8.74
CA GLY A 16 5.24 -23.95 -9.04
C GLY A 16 4.47 -24.69 -7.96
N GLY A 17 3.29 -25.21 -8.34
CA GLY A 17 2.28 -25.81 -7.44
C GLY A 17 1.21 -24.79 -7.10
N SER A 18 -0.08 -25.18 -7.17
CA SER A 18 -1.30 -24.32 -7.04
C SER A 18 -1.00 -22.89 -6.58
N GLY A 19 -0.58 -22.04 -7.54
CA GLY A 19 -0.12 -20.69 -7.26
C GLY A 19 -1.21 -19.84 -6.61
N PRO A 20 -0.90 -18.60 -6.22
CA PRO A 20 -1.87 -17.70 -5.60
C PRO A 20 -3.13 -17.64 -6.47
N THR A 21 -4.25 -18.12 -5.92
CA THR A 21 -5.54 -18.20 -6.62
C THR A 21 -6.23 -16.84 -6.68
N ASN A 22 -5.78 -15.91 -5.85
CA ASN A 22 -6.32 -14.58 -5.73
C ASN A 22 -5.43 -13.55 -6.44
N PRO A 23 -6.00 -12.45 -6.95
CA PRO A 23 -5.20 -11.33 -7.44
C PRO A 23 -4.29 -10.77 -6.35
N SER A 24 -3.10 -10.32 -6.75
CA SER A 24 -2.21 -9.65 -5.82
C SER A 24 -2.78 -8.29 -5.38
N THR A 25 -2.41 -7.83 -4.19
CA THR A 25 -2.76 -6.49 -3.70
C THR A 25 -2.25 -5.41 -4.67
N PHE A 26 -1.05 -5.60 -5.22
CA PHE A 26 -0.46 -4.71 -6.21
C PHE A 26 -1.30 -4.64 -7.50
N ASP A 27 -1.63 -5.78 -8.10
CA ASP A 27 -2.44 -5.82 -9.32
C ASP A 27 -3.85 -5.25 -9.09
N THR A 28 -4.41 -5.51 -7.91
CA THR A 28 -5.71 -4.96 -7.51
C THR A 28 -5.64 -3.44 -7.44
N TRP A 29 -4.63 -2.87 -6.78
CA TRP A 29 -4.47 -1.42 -6.68
C TRP A 29 -4.26 -0.79 -8.06
N ARG A 30 -3.40 -1.37 -8.92
CA ARG A 30 -3.24 -0.90 -10.31
C ARG A 30 -4.53 -0.97 -11.11
N SER A 31 -5.31 -2.04 -10.97
CA SER A 31 -6.60 -2.16 -11.64
C SER A 31 -7.58 -1.07 -11.16
N LEU A 32 -7.58 -0.74 -9.87
CA LEU A 32 -8.41 0.32 -9.32
C LEU A 32 -7.98 1.70 -9.84
N LEU A 33 -6.67 2.00 -9.85
CA LEU A 33 -6.12 3.26 -10.35
C LEU A 33 -6.36 3.47 -11.84
N SER A 34 -6.20 2.42 -12.65
CA SER A 34 -6.48 2.49 -14.08
C SER A 34 -7.96 2.74 -14.36
N SER A 35 -8.86 2.12 -13.56
CA SER A 35 -10.31 2.27 -13.69
C SER A 35 -10.88 3.62 -13.20
N ALA A 36 -10.12 4.38 -12.39
CA ALA A 36 -10.60 5.63 -11.81
C ALA A 36 -10.84 6.71 -12.88
N THR A 37 -12.04 7.30 -12.87
CA THR A 37 -12.46 8.32 -13.85
C THR A 37 -12.95 9.63 -13.22
N ARG A 38 -13.37 9.61 -11.95
CA ARG A 38 -13.97 10.77 -11.28
C ARG A 38 -13.31 11.08 -9.94
N SER A 39 -13.15 10.07 -9.08
CA SER A 39 -12.64 10.26 -7.73
C SER A 39 -11.92 9.04 -7.17
N LEU A 40 -10.90 9.29 -6.35
CA LEU A 40 -10.23 8.30 -5.52
C LEU A 40 -10.12 8.85 -4.09
N ASP A 41 -10.72 8.14 -3.14
CA ASP A 41 -10.65 8.46 -1.73
C ASP A 41 -9.88 7.40 -0.98
N ILE A 42 -8.85 7.81 -0.24
CA ILE A 42 -8.00 6.89 0.53
C ILE A 42 -8.00 7.28 1.99
N ALA A 43 -8.22 6.30 2.87
CA ALA A 43 -8.00 6.42 4.30
C ALA A 43 -6.87 5.46 4.72
N ALA A 44 -5.81 6.03 5.29
CA ALA A 44 -4.52 5.37 5.46
C ALA A 44 -3.91 5.62 6.85
N PHE A 45 -3.24 4.62 7.41
CA PHE A 45 -2.46 4.82 8.63
C PHE A 45 -1.17 5.61 8.40
N TYR A 46 -0.33 5.18 7.47
CA TYR A 46 0.89 5.89 7.05
C TYR A 46 1.20 5.61 5.58
N TRP A 47 2.20 6.30 5.04
CA TRP A 47 2.64 6.20 3.64
C TRP A 47 4.17 6.07 3.57
N THR A 48 4.64 5.02 2.89
CA THR A 48 6.04 4.73 2.54
C THR A 48 6.08 3.80 1.30
N LEU A 49 5.55 4.27 0.18
CA LEU A 49 5.51 3.56 -1.10
C LEU A 49 6.84 3.60 -1.86
N THR A 50 7.78 4.44 -1.42
CA THR A 50 9.15 4.51 -1.95
C THR A 50 10.15 3.90 -0.96
N ASN A 51 11.33 3.48 -1.43
CA ASN A 51 12.39 2.97 -0.58
C ASN A 51 13.25 4.06 0.10
N GLU A 52 12.82 5.32 0.07
CA GLU A 52 13.62 6.43 0.61
C GLU A 52 13.89 6.31 2.11
N ASP A 53 12.99 5.63 2.83
CA ASP A 53 13.05 5.45 4.28
C ASP A 53 14.21 4.55 4.75
N THR A 54 14.71 3.66 3.88
CA THR A 54 15.84 2.77 4.20
C THR A 54 17.19 3.35 3.82
N HIS A 55 17.19 4.37 2.94
CA HIS A 55 18.39 4.86 2.27
C HIS A 55 19.19 3.75 1.54
N THR A 56 18.51 2.71 1.04
CA THR A 56 19.10 1.64 0.22
C THR A 56 18.53 1.65 -1.21
N GLN A 57 18.99 0.72 -2.05
CA GLN A 57 18.38 0.40 -3.33
C GLN A 57 17.73 -0.99 -3.22
N GLU A 58 16.42 -1.02 -2.98
CA GLU A 58 15.63 -2.27 -2.99
C GLU A 58 14.83 -2.37 -4.29
N PRO A 59 15.19 -3.25 -5.24
CA PRO A 59 14.38 -3.48 -6.45
C PRO A 59 12.94 -3.85 -6.13
N SER A 60 12.72 -4.48 -4.97
CA SER A 60 11.42 -4.91 -4.46
C SER A 60 10.49 -3.76 -4.03
N ALA A 61 10.98 -2.52 -4.00
CA ALA A 61 10.16 -1.33 -3.82
C ALA A 61 9.51 -0.84 -5.12
N THR A 62 9.98 -1.32 -6.29
CA THR A 62 9.47 -0.90 -7.62
C THR A 62 7.94 -0.95 -7.72
N PRO A 63 7.23 -1.98 -7.22
CA PRO A 63 5.76 -1.99 -7.25
C PRO A 63 5.13 -0.86 -6.43
N GLY A 64 5.70 -0.51 -5.27
CA GLY A 64 5.25 0.63 -4.48
C GLY A 64 5.46 1.95 -5.21
N GLU A 65 6.64 2.13 -5.82
CA GLU A 65 6.98 3.32 -6.59
C GLU A 65 6.06 3.49 -7.81
N GLN A 66 5.72 2.39 -8.49
CA GLN A 66 4.74 2.39 -9.59
C GLN A 66 3.35 2.81 -9.13
N ILE A 67 2.88 2.32 -7.99
CA ILE A 67 1.60 2.75 -7.40
C ILE A 67 1.62 4.24 -7.08
N LEU A 68 2.72 4.75 -6.50
CA LEU A 68 2.86 6.18 -6.24
C LEU A 68 2.80 6.99 -7.54
N GLN A 69 3.53 6.58 -8.59
CA GLN A 69 3.49 7.28 -9.88
C GLN A 69 2.08 7.31 -10.50
N GLU A 70 1.36 6.19 -10.46
CA GLU A 70 -0.03 6.14 -10.95
C GLU A 70 -0.96 7.07 -10.14
N LEU A 71 -0.82 7.11 -8.81
CA LEU A 71 -1.55 8.04 -7.95
C LEU A 71 -1.26 9.51 -8.29
N LEU A 72 0.01 9.85 -8.51
CA LEU A 72 0.43 11.21 -8.86
C LEU A 72 -0.10 11.66 -10.23
N ALA A 73 -0.35 10.74 -11.16
CA ALA A 73 -0.87 11.05 -12.48
C ALA A 73 -2.40 11.28 -12.50
N LEU A 74 -3.14 10.84 -11.48
CA LEU A 74 -4.61 10.91 -11.45
C LEU A 74 -5.18 12.35 -11.52
N PRO A 75 -4.68 13.33 -10.76
CA PRO A 75 -5.19 14.69 -10.85
C PRO A 75 -5.07 15.29 -12.26
N ALA A 76 -3.97 15.01 -12.97
CA ALA A 76 -3.77 15.46 -14.36
C ALA A 76 -4.76 14.81 -15.34
N ARG A 77 -5.32 13.64 -15.01
CA ARG A 77 -6.42 12.99 -15.75
C ARG A 77 -7.81 13.56 -15.39
N GLY A 78 -7.89 14.54 -14.50
CA GLY A 78 -9.15 15.10 -14.01
C GLY A 78 -9.81 14.28 -12.88
N VAL A 79 -9.10 13.31 -12.29
CA VAL A 79 -9.62 12.51 -11.18
C VAL A 79 -9.35 13.23 -9.86
N SER A 80 -10.40 13.45 -9.06
CA SER A 80 -10.26 14.06 -7.74
C SER A 80 -9.67 13.07 -6.74
N VAL A 81 -8.45 13.32 -6.25
CA VAL A 81 -7.79 12.46 -5.26
C VAL A 81 -7.88 13.10 -3.87
N ARG A 82 -8.40 12.35 -2.89
CA ARG A 82 -8.52 12.79 -1.49
C ARG A 82 -7.91 11.76 -0.56
N VAL A 83 -7.02 12.20 0.32
CA VAL A 83 -6.31 11.33 1.26
C VAL A 83 -6.55 11.80 2.68
N ALA A 84 -7.13 10.92 3.50
CA ALA A 84 -7.14 11.04 4.95
C ALA A 84 -6.03 10.15 5.54
N VAL A 85 -5.11 10.75 6.28
CA VAL A 85 -3.98 10.04 6.88
C VAL A 85 -3.93 10.28 8.39
N ASN A 86 -3.43 9.33 9.16
CA ASN A 86 -3.11 9.57 10.56
C ASN A 86 -2.14 10.76 10.65
N THR A 87 -2.22 11.57 11.72
CA THR A 87 -1.24 12.62 11.96
C THR A 87 0.19 12.05 11.86
N PRO A 88 1.01 12.53 10.91
CA PRO A 88 2.37 12.02 10.74
C PRO A 88 3.21 12.29 11.99
N SER A 89 4.12 11.37 12.28
CA SER A 89 5.10 11.51 13.37
C SER A 89 6.50 11.77 12.81
N THR A 90 7.45 12.14 13.66
CA THR A 90 8.88 12.25 13.26
C THR A 90 9.46 10.95 12.69
N LYS A 91 8.82 9.81 12.93
CA LYS A 91 9.23 8.49 12.43
C LYS A 91 8.61 8.13 11.08
N THR A 92 7.70 8.96 10.57
CA THR A 92 6.95 8.65 9.35
C THR A 92 7.39 9.61 8.25
N PRO A 93 8.02 9.12 7.17
CA PRO A 93 8.40 9.96 6.04
C PRO A 93 7.19 10.70 5.47
N LEU A 94 7.38 11.98 5.13
CA LEU A 94 6.34 12.83 4.54
C LEU A 94 6.43 12.92 3.02
N HIS A 95 7.45 12.34 2.40
CA HIS A 95 7.78 12.61 1.00
C HIS A 95 6.64 12.22 0.06
N ASP A 96 6.09 11.01 0.20
CA ASP A 96 4.95 10.55 -0.61
C ASP A 96 3.72 11.45 -0.46
N LEU A 97 3.41 11.86 0.78
CA LEU A 97 2.28 12.75 1.06
C LEU A 97 2.48 14.14 0.45
N GLN A 98 3.70 14.66 0.50
CA GLN A 98 4.07 15.93 -0.13
C GLN A 98 3.97 15.83 -1.66
N ALA A 99 4.46 14.75 -2.26
CA ALA A 99 4.34 14.50 -3.68
C ALA A 99 2.86 14.45 -4.11
N LEU A 100 2.01 13.75 -3.36
CA LEU A 100 0.56 13.73 -3.59
C LEU A 100 -0.07 15.12 -3.51
N GLN A 101 0.30 15.93 -2.51
CA GLN A 101 -0.18 17.32 -2.43
C GLN A 101 0.27 18.14 -3.64
N GLN A 102 1.53 18.00 -4.05
CA GLN A 102 2.11 18.71 -5.20
C GLN A 102 1.48 18.29 -6.53
N SER A 103 1.02 17.04 -6.66
CA SER A 103 0.31 16.60 -7.87
C SER A 103 -1.13 17.13 -7.96
N GLY A 104 -1.65 17.73 -6.88
CA GLY A 104 -3.02 18.27 -6.82
C GLY A 104 -3.98 17.43 -5.98
N ALA A 105 -3.51 16.39 -5.27
CA ALA A 105 -4.36 15.65 -4.35
C ALA A 105 -4.65 16.46 -3.07
N ALA A 106 -5.86 16.32 -2.55
CA ALA A 106 -6.23 16.90 -1.25
C ALA A 106 -5.83 15.94 -0.12
N VAL A 107 -4.69 16.20 0.52
CA VAL A 107 -4.19 15.40 1.66
C VAL A 107 -4.52 16.10 2.98
N ARG A 108 -5.13 15.36 3.92
CA ARG A 108 -5.49 15.84 5.26
C ARG A 108 -5.04 14.87 6.33
N ALA A 109 -4.27 15.38 7.29
CA ALA A 109 -4.00 14.69 8.54
C ALA A 109 -5.25 14.71 9.43
N VAL A 110 -5.60 13.57 10.00
CA VAL A 110 -6.71 13.42 10.95
C VAL A 110 -6.15 13.31 12.36
N ASP A 111 -6.51 14.27 13.20
CA ASP A 111 -6.12 14.33 14.61
C ASP A 111 -6.91 13.32 15.46
N MET A 112 -6.63 12.04 15.23
CA MET A 112 -7.23 10.91 15.94
C MET A 112 -6.95 10.90 17.45
N PRO A 113 -5.76 11.32 17.95
CA PRO A 113 -5.52 11.47 19.37
C PRO A 113 -6.54 12.41 20.03
N ARG A 114 -6.82 13.57 19.42
CA ARG A 114 -7.83 14.49 19.94
C ARG A 114 -9.25 13.96 19.81
N LEU A 115 -9.57 13.27 18.71
CA LEU A 115 -10.93 12.80 18.43
C LEU A 115 -11.33 11.57 19.24
N THR A 116 -10.38 10.66 19.50
CA THR A 116 -10.67 9.32 20.04
C THR A 116 -9.65 8.82 21.07
N GLY A 117 -8.52 9.52 21.26
CA GLY A 117 -7.37 9.01 21.99
C GLY A 117 -6.56 7.94 21.22
N GLY A 118 -6.93 7.62 19.99
CA GLY A 118 -6.34 6.56 19.17
C GLY A 118 -5.64 7.05 17.90
N VAL A 119 -5.56 6.16 16.90
CA VAL A 119 -4.94 6.39 15.59
C VAL A 119 -5.87 6.01 14.45
N LEU A 120 -5.64 6.56 13.26
CA LEU A 120 -6.35 6.15 12.05
C LEU A 120 -5.76 4.82 11.54
N HIS A 121 -6.30 3.67 11.95
CA HIS A 121 -5.76 2.36 11.55
C HIS A 121 -6.36 1.78 10.25
N THR A 122 -6.98 2.62 9.43
CA THR A 122 -7.66 2.22 8.19
C THR A 122 -6.68 1.97 7.04
N LYS A 123 -6.98 1.00 6.19
CA LYS A 123 -6.40 0.85 4.84
C LYS A 123 -7.54 0.61 3.85
N LEU A 124 -8.08 1.70 3.32
CA LEU A 124 -9.31 1.71 2.55
C LEU A 124 -9.20 2.64 1.34
N TRP A 125 -9.67 2.17 0.19
CA TRP A 125 -9.77 2.97 -1.03
C TRP A 125 -11.19 2.89 -1.57
N LEU A 126 -11.77 4.04 -1.91
CA LEU A 126 -13.05 4.13 -2.61
C LEU A 126 -12.84 4.82 -3.96
N VAL A 127 -13.15 4.10 -5.03
CA VAL A 127 -12.97 4.57 -6.42
C VAL A 127 -14.32 4.84 -7.05
N ASP A 128 -14.50 6.06 -7.55
CA ASP A 128 -15.68 6.56 -8.26
C ASP A 128 -17.03 6.35 -7.54
N GLY A 129 -17.00 6.09 -6.23
CA GLY A 129 -18.16 5.70 -5.43
C GLY A 129 -18.70 4.29 -5.74
N ALA A 130 -17.95 3.47 -6.48
CA ALA A 130 -18.40 2.19 -7.03
C ALA A 130 -17.53 0.99 -6.62
N HIS A 131 -16.22 1.19 -6.46
CA HIS A 131 -15.28 0.12 -6.09
C HIS A 131 -14.66 0.41 -4.73
N LEU A 132 -14.65 -0.59 -3.85
CA LEU A 132 -14.10 -0.49 -2.51
C LEU A 132 -12.97 -1.53 -2.34
N TYR A 133 -11.79 -1.06 -1.96
CA TYR A 133 -10.75 -1.89 -1.37
C TYR A 133 -10.72 -1.66 0.14
N ILE A 134 -10.69 -2.74 0.91
CA ILE A 134 -10.48 -2.74 2.35
C ILE A 134 -9.59 -3.94 2.68
N GLY A 135 -8.52 -3.71 3.44
CA GLY A 135 -7.56 -4.77 3.72
C GLY A 135 -6.60 -4.45 4.85
N SER A 136 -5.59 -5.31 5.02
CA SER A 136 -4.53 -5.17 6.01
C SER A 136 -3.29 -4.45 5.48
N ALA A 137 -3.04 -4.48 4.17
CA ALA A 137 -1.86 -3.88 3.55
C ALA A 137 -1.85 -2.35 3.73
N ASN A 138 -0.80 -1.83 4.36
CA ASN A 138 -0.55 -0.40 4.48
C ASN A 138 -0.11 0.18 3.13
N MET A 139 -0.14 1.51 3.01
CA MET A 139 0.43 2.23 1.87
C MET A 139 1.96 2.23 2.00
N ASP A 140 2.54 1.04 2.00
CA ASP A 140 3.94 0.72 2.26
C ASP A 140 4.39 -0.27 1.19
N TRP A 141 5.49 0.01 0.49
CA TRP A 141 5.97 -0.84 -0.59
C TRP A 141 6.19 -2.29 -0.14
N ARG A 142 6.60 -2.49 1.12
CA ARG A 142 6.80 -3.81 1.72
C ARG A 142 5.51 -4.59 1.85
N SER A 143 4.38 -3.91 2.01
CA SER A 143 3.06 -4.55 2.03
C SER A 143 2.70 -5.16 0.68
N LEU A 144 3.37 -4.78 -0.41
CA LEU A 144 3.10 -5.32 -1.74
C LEU A 144 4.00 -6.51 -2.09
N THR A 145 5.25 -6.51 -1.59
CA THR A 145 6.30 -7.44 -2.06
C THR A 145 7.01 -8.24 -0.98
N GLN A 146 6.83 -7.93 0.31
CA GLN A 146 7.58 -8.59 1.40
C GLN A 146 6.69 -9.36 2.37
N VAL A 147 5.41 -9.02 2.47
CA VAL A 147 4.49 -9.66 3.42
C VAL A 147 3.86 -10.91 2.80
N SER A 148 4.05 -12.06 3.46
CA SER A 148 3.32 -13.29 3.15
C SER A 148 2.22 -13.54 4.18
N PRO A 149 0.99 -13.88 3.78
CA PRO A 149 0.02 -14.46 4.70
C PRO A 149 0.37 -15.90 5.13
N ALA A 150 1.22 -16.59 4.37
CA ALA A 150 1.64 -17.96 4.66
C ALA A 150 3.17 -18.07 4.64
N VAL A 151 3.77 -18.52 5.74
CA VAL A 151 5.16 -19.00 5.70
C VAL A 151 5.11 -20.47 5.26
N PRO A 152 5.67 -20.86 4.11
CA PRO A 152 5.85 -22.26 3.80
C PRO A 152 6.78 -22.89 4.84
N GLU A 153 6.39 -24.04 5.37
CA GLU A 153 7.09 -24.80 6.43
C GLU A 153 8.57 -25.11 6.10
N ASN A 154 8.97 -24.96 4.82
CA ASN A 154 10.28 -25.32 4.29
C ASN A 154 11.12 -24.12 3.80
N TRP A 155 10.90 -22.92 4.34
CA TRP A 155 11.65 -21.75 3.88
C TRP A 155 13.15 -21.81 4.28
N PRO A 156 14.12 -21.55 3.37
CA PRO A 156 15.55 -21.81 3.60
C PRO A 156 16.19 -21.11 4.81
N TRP A 157 15.69 -19.95 5.25
CA TRP A 157 16.19 -19.28 6.46
C TRP A 157 15.58 -19.80 7.75
N MET A 158 14.42 -20.47 7.69
CA MET A 158 13.73 -21.01 8.87
C MET A 158 14.35 -22.32 9.37
N LEU A 159 15.13 -22.99 8.52
CA LEU A 159 15.86 -24.23 8.82
C LEU A 159 17.29 -24.02 9.31
N ARG A 160 17.77 -22.79 9.51
CA ARG A 160 19.07 -22.56 10.16
C ARG A 160 18.84 -22.46 11.67
N PRO A 161 19.28 -23.44 12.49
CA PRO A 161 19.33 -23.24 13.93
C PRO A 161 20.19 -22.00 14.19
N LEU A 162 19.75 -21.16 15.13
CA LEU A 162 20.58 -20.08 15.66
C LEU A 162 21.78 -20.70 16.36
N GLU A 163 22.86 -20.94 15.62
CA GLU A 163 24.18 -21.13 16.21
C GLU A 163 24.56 -19.80 16.83
N ARG A 164 24.45 -19.74 18.17
CA ARG A 164 24.93 -18.59 18.95
C ARG A 164 26.46 -18.61 18.97
N PRO A 165 27.12 -17.44 18.93
CA PRO A 165 28.56 -17.33 19.13
C PRO A 165 28.99 -17.72 20.55
#